data_AF-A0A7W0JY03-F1
#
_entry.id   AF-A0A7W0JY03-F1
#
_cell.length_a   1.000
_cell.length_b   1.000
_cell.length_c   1.000
_cell.angle_alpha   90.00
_cell.angle_beta   90.00
_cell.angle_gamma   90.00
#
_symmetry.space_group_name_H-M   'P 1'
#
loop_
_entity.id
_entity.type
_entity.pdbx_description
1 polymer ?
#
loop_
_entity_poly.entity_id
_entity_poly.type
_entity_poly.pdbx_seq_one_letter_code
_entity_poly.pdbx_strand_id
1 'polypeptide(L)' 'MAASLFLAQVDLPGLGEAGPDDLRSLLRASFVLLTTGMVLGVLGHITQLKALVATGIALVLAGAAFFVVAVGQFG' A
#
# COMPACT_ATOMS: atom_id res chain seq x y z
N MET A 1 -27.91 -7.56 10.02
CA MET A 1 -28.15 -7.87 8.60
C MET A 1 -27.94 -6.70 7.63
N ALA A 2 -27.72 -5.46 8.10
CA ALA A 2 -27.49 -4.31 7.22
C ALA A 2 -26.00 -4.03 6.91
N ALA A 3 -25.08 -4.36 7.82
CA ALA A 3 -23.64 -4.12 7.63
C ALA A 3 -23.01 -4.98 6.50
N SER A 4 -23.55 -6.19 6.29
CA SER A 4 -23.14 -7.10 5.21
C SER A 4 -23.56 -6.61 3.82
N LEU A 5 -24.59 -5.75 3.73
CA LEU A 5 -25.12 -5.22 2.48
C LEU A 5 -24.31 -4.01 1.99
N PHE A 6 -23.79 -3.20 2.92
CA PHE A 6 -22.88 -2.10 2.61
C PHE A 6 -21.51 -2.61 2.11
N LEU A 7 -21.00 -3.71 2.67
CA LEU A 7 -19.77 -4.35 2.20
C LEU A 7 -19.93 -5.02 0.82
N ALA A 8 -21.13 -5.46 0.47
CA ALA A 8 -21.43 -6.06 -0.84
C ALA A 8 -21.65 -5.02 -1.96
N GLN A 9 -21.96 -3.77 -1.62
CA GLN A 9 -22.09 -2.67 -2.60
C GLN A 9 -20.77 -1.95 -2.87
N VAL A 10 -19.74 -2.16 -2.04
CA VAL A 10 -18.37 -1.81 -2.39
C VAL A 10 -17.85 -2.89 -3.32
N ASP A 11 -18.43 -2.90 -4.52
CA ASP A 11 -17.92 -3.64 -5.67
C ASP A 11 -16.60 -2.95 -6.03
N LEU A 12 -15.51 -3.39 -5.41
CA LEU A 12 -14.16 -2.94 -5.74
C LEU A 12 -13.88 -3.45 -7.17
N PRO A 13 -13.80 -2.55 -8.18
CA PRO A 13 -13.49 -2.98 -9.54
C PRO A 13 -12.15 -3.71 -9.53
N GLY A 14 -12.17 -5.03 -9.78
CA GLY A 14 -10.98 -5.89 -9.75
C GLY A 14 -11.20 -7.33 -9.28
N LEU A 15 -12.33 -7.67 -8.67
CA LEU A 15 -12.58 -9.02 -8.10
C LEU A 15 -12.79 -10.15 -9.14
N GLY A 16 -12.79 -9.85 -10.44
CA GLY A 16 -13.11 -10.82 -11.50
C GLY A 16 -11.92 -11.44 -12.26
N GLU A 17 -10.75 -10.80 -12.27
CA GLU A 17 -9.61 -11.23 -13.11
C GLU A 17 -8.24 -10.99 -12.43
N ALA A 18 -8.20 -10.97 -11.10
CA ALA A 18 -6.95 -10.76 -10.38
C ALA A 18 -6.09 -12.03 -10.44
N GLY A 19 -5.11 -12.07 -11.35
CA GLY A 19 -4.23 -13.22 -11.55
C GLY A 19 -3.07 -13.27 -10.54
N PRO A 20 -2.30 -14.37 -10.47
CA PRO A 20 -1.09 -14.47 -9.65
C PRO A 20 -0.06 -13.36 -9.93
N ASP A 21 -0.06 -12.82 -11.15
CA ASP A 21 0.80 -11.73 -11.58
C ASP A 21 0.40 -10.38 -10.95
N ASP A 22 -0.89 -10.15 -10.68
CA ASP A 22 -1.38 -8.94 -10.02
C ASP A 22 -1.00 -8.92 -8.54
N LEU A 23 -1.11 -10.07 -7.85
CA LEU A 23 -0.62 -10.23 -6.48
C LEU A 23 0.88 -9.91 -6.40
N ARG A 24 1.69 -10.51 -7.28
CA ARG A 24 3.13 -10.28 -7.32
C ARG A 24 3.45 -8.80 -7.60
N SER A 25 2.70 -8.17 -8.50
CA SER A 25 2.85 -6.75 -8.84
C SER A 25 2.56 -5.85 -7.63
N LEU A 26 1.44 -6.07 -6.93
CA LEU A 26 1.05 -5.31 -5.75
C LEU A 26 2.03 -5.47 -4.59
N LEU A 27 2.48 -6.71 -4.33
CA LEU A 27 3.49 -6.98 -3.30
C LEU A 27 4.82 -6.32 -3.65
N ARG A 28 5.25 -6.41 -4.91
CA ARG A 28 6.48 -5.75 -5.36
C ARG A 28 6.39 -4.23 -5.21
N ALA A 29 5.28 -3.62 -5.63
CA ALA A 29 5.04 -2.20 -5.47
C ALA A 29 5.07 -1.79 -3.99
N SER A 30 4.39 -2.57 -3.12
CA SER A 30 4.40 -2.36 -1.68
C SER A 30 5.81 -2.38 -1.09
N PHE A 31 6.59 -3.42 -1.36
CA PHE A 31 7.95 -3.53 -0.84
C PHE A 31 8.85 -2.41 -1.34
N VAL A 32 8.77 -2.05 -2.62
CA VAL A 32 9.54 -0.93 -3.19
C VAL A 32 9.18 0.38 -2.49
N LEU A 33 7.88 0.66 -2.28
CA LEU A 33 7.42 1.87 -1.60
C LEU A 33 7.85 1.91 -0.13
N LEU A 34 7.74 0.80 0.59
CA LEU A 34 8.18 0.67 1.99
C LEU A 34 9.68 0.92 2.12
N THR A 35 10.50 0.24 1.32
CA THR A 35 11.96 0.40 1.35
C THR A 35 12.36 1.82 0.95
N THR A 36 11.78 2.37 -0.11
CA THR A 36 12.09 3.73 -0.59
C THR A 36 11.67 4.78 0.44
N GLY A 37 10.47 4.65 1.02
CA GLY A 37 9.97 5.55 2.05
C GLY A 37 10.82 5.51 3.32
N MET A 38 11.30 4.33 3.72
CA MET A 38 12.21 4.18 4.85
C MET A 38 13.56 4.87 4.59
N VAL A 39 14.16 4.66 3.42
CA VAL A 39 15.42 5.31 3.03
C VAL A 39 15.27 6.84 3.02
N LEU A 40 14.19 7.36 2.44
CA LEU A 40 13.93 8.81 2.43
C LEU A 40 13.65 9.36 3.83
N GLY A 41 12.93 8.62 4.66
CA GLY A 41 12.68 9.00 6.06
C GLY A 41 13.98 9.11 6.86
N VAL A 42 14.85 8.11 6.74
CA VAL A 42 16.18 8.10 7.39
C VAL A 42 17.05 9.24 6.84
N LEU A 43 17.08 9.44 5.53
CA LEU A 43 17.85 10.52 4.91
C LEU A 43 17.34 11.90 5.36
N GLY A 44 16.02 12.06 5.45
CA GLY A 44 15.38 13.28 5.97
C GLY A 44 15.71 13.52 7.43
N HIS A 45 15.80 12.46 8.23
CA HIS A 45 16.20 12.56 9.63
C HIS A 45 17.68 12.99 9.77
N ILE A 46 18.59 12.39 8.98
CA ILE A 46 20.01 12.75 8.98
C ILE A 46 20.22 14.20 8.53
N THR A 47 19.52 14.63 7.48
CA THR A 47 19.63 15.99 6.92
C THR A 47 18.77 17.02 7.66
N GLN A 48 18.01 16.61 8.67
CA GLN A 48 17.06 17.45 9.42
C GLN A 48 15.98 18.11 8.54
N LEU A 49 15.74 17.58 7.34
CA LEU A 49 14.73 18.05 6.41
C LEU A 49 13.38 17.39 6.71
N LYS A 50 12.53 18.11 7.46
CA LYS A 50 11.18 17.65 7.84
C LYS A 50 10.31 17.27 6.64
N ALA A 51 10.44 18.00 5.53
CA ALA A 51 9.73 17.69 4.30
C ALA A 51 10.09 16.28 3.78
N LEU A 52 11.38 15.93 3.82
CA LEU A 52 11.87 14.63 3.35
C LEU A 52 11.40 13.48 4.25
N VAL A 53 11.36 13.72 5.57
CA VAL A 53 10.77 12.77 6.53
C VAL A 53 9.29 12.54 6.25
N ALA A 54 8.51 13.61 6.02
CA ALA A 54 7.10 13.51 5.69
C ALA A 54 6.86 12.74 4.39
N THR A 55 7.67 12.97 3.36
CA THR A 55 7.63 12.19 2.10
C THR A 55 7.93 10.71 2.36
N GLY A 56 8.93 10.40 3.18
CA GLY A 56 9.25 9.03 3.57
C GLY A 56 8.07 8.32 4.24
N ILE A 57 7.42 8.98 5.20
CA ILE A 57 6.22 8.47 5.89
C ILE A 57 5.08 8.24 4.90
N ALA A 58 4.81 9.19 4.00
CA ALA A 58 3.74 9.07 3.02
C ALA A 58 3.95 7.86 2.09
N LEU A 59 5.18 7.61 1.66
CA LEU A 59 5.53 6.45 0.85
C LEU A 59 5.38 5.13 1.60
N VAL A 60 5.76 5.08 2.89
CA VAL A 60 5.56 3.90 3.74
C VAL A 60 4.06 3.61 3.90
N LEU A 61 3.23 4.63 4.14
CA LEU A 61 1.78 4.47 4.24
C LEU A 61 1.16 3.99 2.93
N ALA A 62 1.61 4.54 1.79
CA ALA A 62 1.17 4.07 0.48
C ALA A 62 1.53 2.59 0.27
N GLY A 63 2.78 2.19 0.57
CA GLY A 63 3.22 0.80 0.48
C GLY A 63 2.42 -0.13 1.38
N ALA A 64 2.11 0.28 2.61
CA ALA A 64 1.25 -0.47 3.51
C ALA A 64 -0.18 -0.63 2.98
N ALA A 65 -0.74 0.41 2.35
CA ALA A 65 -2.05 0.32 1.70
C ALA A 65 -2.05 -0.71 0.55
N PHE A 66 -1.03 -0.69 -0.32
CA PHE A 66 -0.87 -1.72 -1.37
C PHE A 66 -0.74 -3.13 -0.81
N PHE A 67 -0.06 -3.30 0.32
CA PHE A 67 0.04 -4.59 1.00
C PHE A 67 -1.32 -5.06 1.52
N VAL A 68 -2.08 -4.19 2.19
CA VAL A 68 -3.41 -4.51 2.71
C VAL A 68 -4.36 -4.88 1.58
N VAL A 69 -4.30 -4.17 0.45
CA VAL A 69 -5.09 -4.51 -0.75
C VAL A 69 -4.68 -5.88 -1.29
N ALA A 70 -3.38 -6.16 -1.41
CA ALA A 70 -2.89 -7.45 -1.87
C ALA A 70 -3.33 -8.61 -0.96
N VAL A 71 -3.23 -8.45 0.36
CA VAL A 71 -3.68 -9.47 1.31
C VAL A 71 -5.20 -9.61 1.26
N GLY A 72 -5.95 -8.51 1.23
CA GLY A 72 -7.40 -8.54 1.19
C GLY A 72 -8.00 -9.13 -0.10
N GLN A 73 -7.27 -9.07 -1.22
CA GLN A 73 -7.72 -9.61 -2.51
C GLN A 73 -7.26 -11.05 -2.76
N PHE A 74 -6.14 -11.51 -2.18
CA PHE A 74 -5.52 -12.78 -2.56
C PHE A 74 -5.12 -13.70 -1.39
N GLY A 75 -5.19 -13.24 -0.14
CA GLY A 75 -4.85 -14.00 1.07
C GLY A 75 -6.08 -14.53 1.80
#